data_AF-A0A0Q4SPS1-F1
#
_entry.id   AF-A0A0Q4SPS1-F1
#
_cell.length_a   1.000
_cell.length_b   1.000
_cell.length_c   1.000
_cell.angle_alpha   90.00
_cell.angle_beta   90.00
_cell.angle_gamma   90.00
#
_symmetry.space_group_name_H-M   'P 1'
#
loop_
_entity.id
_entity.type
_entity.pdbx_description
1 polymer ?
#
loop_
_entity_poly.entity_id
_entity_poly.type
_entity_poly.pdbx_seq_one_letter_code
_entity_poly.pdbx_strand_id
1 'polypeptide(L)'
;MKKIITIAITVVGITTAQAQTVKFDFSGFANKKYAYILAKGDQKDTIAQGKLDATGKAVLALPKAQKNYKGMSKFALEDGTAIDLIVNNENFSVASTATVPAIENIKFTGSAENELLQATQPQKSETEKLGLIKDALQIYKKEDALYSVFEKEKQQLGVTYIAEQAAIAKSPLYAARVREMTNFLMAKGSNPDMTQEEVIKEFRPFIKDKLDFENLYTSGLWSPVIETWGQMQQYAVKDDAVLFEDTKTILSRIKNKAVYTAFTDKMVGMFAKAGKDYMVSDLGRYVAKSGMIEKPTNRVISAMNDLNVGATAPVLQTPTGKKIITKNTLLFFFESGCNNCENEIHQLLGNYQIVKDKGYEIISVAADLSKDAGDGHGHEFPWKDQLCDYKGFKGENFINYGIIGTPTFFTIDEKGKITGKYAALTETGILSNNFTLEKK
;
A
#
# COMPACT_ATOMS: atom_id res chain seq x y z
N MET A 1 48.15 55.38 35.06
CA MET A 1 48.09 53.94 34.70
C MET A 1 46.66 53.63 34.22
N LYS A 2 46.44 53.48 32.91
CA LYS A 2 45.12 53.19 32.33
C LYS A 2 44.94 51.67 32.27
N LYS A 3 43.90 51.14 32.92
CA LYS A 3 43.52 49.72 32.82
C LYS A 3 42.80 49.48 31.50
N ILE A 4 43.36 48.63 30.65
CA ILE A 4 42.73 48.14 29.42
C ILE A 4 41.96 46.87 29.79
N ILE A 5 40.65 46.88 29.57
CA ILE A 5 39.78 45.71 29.70
C ILE A 5 39.72 45.06 28.32
N THR A 6 40.26 43.85 28.20
CA THR A 6 40.16 43.04 26.98
C THR A 6 38.86 42.25 27.02
N ILE A 7 37.90 42.61 26.16
CA ILE A 7 36.67 41.85 25.93
C ILE A 7 36.98 40.70 24.97
N ALA A 8 36.86 39.45 25.45
CA ALA A 8 36.91 38.28 24.61
C ALA A 8 35.57 38.13 23.85
N ILE A 9 35.63 38.25 22.52
CA ILE A 9 34.48 38.00 21.64
C ILE A 9 34.42 36.49 21.37
N THR A 10 33.48 35.82 22.02
CA THR A 10 33.16 34.42 21.72
C THR A 10 32.36 34.38 20.41
N VAL A 11 32.99 33.93 19.33
CA VAL A 11 32.31 33.66 18.06
C VAL A 11 31.49 32.38 18.22
N VAL A 12 30.17 32.53 18.36
CA VAL A 12 29.22 31.42 18.29
C VAL A 12 29.04 31.07 16.82
N GLY A 13 29.63 29.96 16.38
CA GLY A 13 29.46 29.42 15.04
C GLY A 13 28.01 29.00 14.82
N ILE A 14 27.31 29.68 13.90
CA ILE A 14 26.00 29.27 13.41
C ILE A 14 26.23 28.07 12.49
N THR A 15 25.92 26.86 12.95
CA THR A 15 25.86 25.68 12.09
C THR A 15 24.61 25.78 11.21
N THR A 16 24.77 26.30 10.00
CA THR A 16 23.71 26.16 8.98
C THR A 16 23.59 24.68 8.66
N ALA A 17 22.48 24.05 9.04
CA ALA A 17 22.14 22.69 8.61
C ALA A 17 22.22 22.60 7.08
N GLN A 18 23.28 21.98 6.57
CA GLN A 18 23.42 21.77 5.13
C GLN A 18 22.48 20.64 4.70
N ALA A 19 21.77 20.86 3.61
CA ALA A 19 20.93 19.82 3.02
C ALA A 19 21.79 18.66 2.52
N GLN A 20 21.31 17.43 2.71
CA GLN A 20 21.95 16.24 2.16
C GLN A 20 22.15 16.42 0.65
N THR A 21 23.36 16.10 0.18
CA THR A 21 23.78 16.32 -1.21
C THR A 21 24.23 15.00 -1.86
N VAL A 22 23.69 14.71 -3.03
CA VAL A 22 24.10 13.58 -3.88
C VAL A 22 24.76 14.12 -5.14
N LYS A 23 25.99 13.67 -5.42
CA LYS A 23 26.73 14.04 -6.63
C LYS A 23 26.65 12.91 -7.64
N PHE A 24 26.29 13.21 -8.88
CA PHE A 24 26.21 12.25 -9.96
C PHE A 24 27.30 12.52 -10.99
N ASP A 25 27.98 11.47 -11.43
CA ASP A 25 28.93 11.48 -12.56
C ASP A 25 28.56 10.36 -13.54
N PHE A 26 27.77 10.72 -14.55
CA PHE A 26 27.33 9.85 -15.64
C PHE A 26 27.85 10.41 -16.95
N SER A 27 29.17 10.36 -17.13
CA SER A 27 29.87 10.98 -18.26
C SER A 27 29.30 10.61 -19.64
N GLY A 28 28.70 9.42 -19.80
CA GLY A 28 28.01 9.00 -21.05
C GLY A 28 26.62 9.61 -21.30
N PHE A 29 26.11 10.44 -20.37
CA PHE A 29 24.74 10.95 -20.36
C PHE A 29 24.69 12.48 -20.35
N ALA A 30 25.75 13.14 -20.84
CA ALA A 30 25.84 14.60 -20.94
C ALA A 30 24.55 15.20 -21.53
N ASN A 31 24.12 16.33 -20.96
CA ASN A 31 22.93 17.06 -21.37
C ASN A 31 21.58 16.31 -21.27
N LYS A 32 21.50 15.10 -20.72
CA LYS A 32 20.21 14.43 -20.53
C LYS A 32 19.43 15.04 -19.37
N LYS A 33 18.12 15.17 -19.55
CA LYS A 33 17.22 15.57 -18.45
C LYS A 33 17.11 14.45 -17.44
N TYR A 34 16.94 14.83 -16.18
CA TYR A 34 16.69 13.90 -15.08
C TYR A 34 15.50 14.33 -14.23
N ALA A 35 14.89 13.34 -13.59
CA ALA A 35 13.96 13.50 -12.47
C ALA A 35 14.51 12.73 -11.26
N TYR A 36 14.36 13.31 -10.07
CA TYR A 36 14.72 12.67 -8.82
C TYR A 36 13.48 12.47 -7.95
N ILE A 37 13.27 11.21 -7.57
CA ILE A 37 12.00 10.72 -7.07
C ILE A 37 12.21 10.03 -5.73
N LEU A 38 11.36 10.30 -4.74
CA LEU A 38 11.37 9.63 -3.45
C LEU A 38 10.20 8.64 -3.34
N ALA A 39 10.43 7.50 -2.70
CA ALA A 39 9.37 6.53 -2.39
C ALA A 39 8.52 6.98 -1.20
N LYS A 40 7.19 6.86 -1.31
CA LYS A 40 6.23 7.24 -0.27
C LYS A 40 4.96 6.36 -0.31
N GLY A 41 5.01 5.21 0.34
CA GLY A 41 4.01 4.17 0.23
C GLY A 41 3.94 3.67 -1.22
N ASP A 42 2.75 3.68 -1.80
CA ASP A 42 2.57 3.43 -3.25
C ASP A 42 2.76 4.67 -4.11
N GLN A 43 2.88 5.84 -3.47
CA GLN A 43 3.09 7.09 -4.17
C GLN A 43 4.58 7.33 -4.39
N LYS A 44 4.87 8.15 -5.38
CA LYS A 44 6.20 8.64 -5.71
C LYS A 44 6.16 10.16 -5.69
N ASP A 45 7.14 10.78 -5.06
CA ASP A 45 7.25 12.24 -4.99
C ASP A 45 8.43 12.70 -5.84
N THR A 46 8.15 13.42 -6.93
CA THR A 46 9.22 13.99 -7.77
C THR A 46 9.69 15.28 -7.12
N ILE A 47 10.85 15.23 -6.47
CA ILE A 47 11.34 16.33 -5.62
C ILE A 47 12.32 17.26 -6.34
N ALA A 48 12.86 16.83 -7.48
CA ALA A 48 13.72 17.65 -8.32
C ALA A 48 13.67 17.18 -9.78
N GLN A 49 13.87 18.13 -10.69
CA GLN A 49 14.11 17.88 -12.10
C GLN A 49 15.24 18.78 -12.56
N GLY A 50 16.00 18.34 -13.55
CA GLY A 50 17.12 19.10 -14.06
C GLY A 50 17.72 18.49 -15.30
N LYS A 51 18.95 18.90 -15.60
CA LYS A 51 19.73 18.42 -16.74
C LYS A 51 21.15 18.14 -16.27
N LEU A 52 21.72 17.01 -16.68
CA LEU A 52 23.14 16.75 -16.51
C LEU A 52 23.94 17.80 -17.31
N ASP A 53 25.09 18.22 -16.78
CA ASP A 53 25.94 19.20 -17.45
C ASP A 53 26.60 18.64 -18.72
N ALA A 54 27.42 19.46 -19.39
CA ALA A 54 28.14 19.07 -20.60
C ALA A 54 29.12 17.90 -20.39
N THR A 55 29.45 17.58 -19.14
CA THR A 55 30.32 16.46 -18.74
C THR A 55 29.54 15.30 -18.12
N GLY A 56 28.20 15.33 -18.14
CA GLY A 56 27.37 14.26 -17.59
C GLY A 56 27.22 14.31 -16.06
N LYS A 57 27.46 15.45 -15.43
CA LYS A 57 27.45 15.58 -13.96
C LYS A 57 26.26 16.38 -13.46
N ALA A 58 25.85 16.11 -12.23
CA ALA A 58 24.87 16.91 -11.49
C ALA A 58 25.15 16.87 -9.99
N VAL A 59 24.74 17.93 -9.30
CA VAL A 59 24.73 17.99 -7.84
C VAL A 59 23.30 18.24 -7.40
N LEU A 60 22.75 17.29 -6.64
CA LEU A 60 21.42 17.36 -6.11
C LEU A 60 21.49 17.62 -4.61
N ALA A 61 20.92 18.73 -4.15
CA ALA A 61 20.63 18.96 -2.73
C ALA A 61 19.16 18.60 -2.45
N LEU A 62 18.91 17.78 -1.43
CA LEU A 62 17.54 17.46 -1.03
C LEU A 62 16.82 18.74 -0.57
N PRO A 63 15.57 18.99 -1.01
CA PRO A 63 14.81 20.14 -0.55
C PRO A 63 14.67 20.16 0.98
N LYS A 64 14.62 21.35 1.60
CA LYS A 64 14.46 21.49 3.06
C LYS A 64 13.25 20.73 3.62
N ALA A 65 12.18 20.60 2.83
CA ALA A 65 10.98 19.84 3.18
C ALA A 65 11.26 18.33 3.37
N GLN A 66 12.32 17.82 2.73
CA GLN A 66 12.74 16.41 2.75
C GLN A 66 14.01 16.20 3.60
N LYS A 67 14.39 17.16 4.44
CA LYS A 67 15.65 17.10 5.23
C LYS A 67 15.79 15.87 6.14
N ASN A 68 14.66 15.28 6.54
CA ASN A 68 14.61 14.10 7.41
C ASN A 68 14.22 12.84 6.64
N TYR A 69 14.15 12.91 5.30
CA TYR A 69 13.80 11.76 4.51
C TYR A 69 14.92 10.73 4.60
N LYS A 70 14.54 9.52 5.02
CA LYS A 70 15.38 8.34 5.05
C LYS A 70 14.64 7.27 4.26
N GLY A 71 15.18 6.83 3.13
CA GLY A 71 14.44 5.95 2.24
C GLY A 71 15.07 5.68 0.89
N MET A 72 14.34 4.89 0.09
CA MET A 72 14.65 4.65 -1.31
C MET A 72 14.31 5.86 -2.17
N SER A 73 15.25 6.20 -3.04
CA SER A 73 15.13 7.25 -4.03
C SER A 73 15.52 6.72 -5.41
N LYS A 74 15.06 7.41 -6.45
CA LYS A 74 15.30 7.05 -7.84
C LYS A 74 15.81 8.26 -8.60
N PHE A 75 16.97 8.11 -9.22
CA PHE A 75 17.48 9.03 -10.23
C PHE A 75 17.13 8.47 -11.61
N ALA A 76 16.23 9.14 -12.33
CA ALA A 76 15.73 8.69 -13.63
C ALA A 76 16.10 9.70 -14.72
N LEU A 77 16.65 9.22 -15.83
CA LEU A 77 16.93 9.98 -17.04
C LEU A 77 15.78 9.87 -18.02
N GLU A 78 15.67 10.86 -18.91
CA GLU A 78 14.61 10.91 -19.93
C GLU A 78 14.64 9.77 -20.97
N ASP A 79 15.75 9.03 -21.05
CA ASP A 79 15.91 7.87 -21.95
C ASP A 79 15.46 6.54 -21.32
N GLY A 80 14.92 6.57 -20.10
CA GLY A 80 14.47 5.38 -19.36
C GLY A 80 15.53 4.78 -18.43
N THR A 81 16.79 5.23 -18.50
CA THR A 81 17.83 4.82 -17.53
C THR A 81 17.43 5.29 -16.13
N ALA A 82 17.43 4.40 -15.15
CA ALA A 82 17.13 4.76 -13.77
C ALA A 82 17.98 3.96 -12.78
N ILE A 83 18.35 4.62 -11.69
CA ILE A 83 19.12 4.02 -10.60
C ILE A 83 18.34 4.21 -9.32
N ASP A 84 18.12 3.12 -8.61
CA ASP A 84 17.60 3.10 -7.26
C ASP A 84 18.76 3.22 -6.26
N LEU A 85 18.60 4.12 -5.29
CA LEU A 85 19.62 4.43 -4.28
C LEU A 85 18.97 4.87 -2.97
N ILE A 86 19.64 4.62 -1.85
CA ILE A 86 19.20 5.02 -0.52
C ILE A 86 19.73 6.40 -0.19
N VAL A 87 18.89 7.23 0.40
CA VAL A 87 19.28 8.48 1.03
C VAL A 87 19.01 8.39 2.53
N ASN A 88 20.05 8.67 3.34
CA ASN A 88 19.94 8.68 4.79
C ASN A 88 20.91 9.69 5.42
N ASN A 89 20.70 10.99 5.19
CA ASN A 89 21.51 12.07 5.78
C ASN A 89 23.03 12.01 5.44
N GLU A 90 23.43 11.22 4.45
CA GLU A 90 24.81 11.09 3.97
C GLU A 90 25.04 11.97 2.74
N ASN A 91 26.16 12.69 2.71
CA ASN A 91 26.64 13.31 1.46
C ASN A 91 27.49 12.30 0.70
N PHE A 92 27.09 11.93 -0.51
CA PHE A 92 27.79 10.89 -1.27
C PHE A 92 27.83 11.18 -2.77
N SER A 93 28.65 10.42 -3.48
CA SER A 93 28.71 10.45 -4.95
C SER A 93 28.38 9.11 -5.57
N VAL A 94 27.75 9.14 -6.74
CA VAL A 94 27.45 8.01 -7.61
C VAL A 94 28.11 8.27 -8.95
N ALA A 95 28.94 7.34 -9.41
CA ALA A 95 29.61 7.45 -10.70
C ALA A 95 29.42 6.20 -11.56
N SER A 96 29.24 6.36 -12.86
CA SER A 96 29.30 5.24 -13.81
C SER A 96 29.78 5.70 -15.19
N THR A 97 30.62 4.87 -15.79
CA THR A 97 31.04 4.99 -17.19
C THR A 97 30.31 3.98 -18.09
N ALA A 98 29.39 3.19 -17.55
CA ALA A 98 28.65 2.19 -18.31
C ALA A 98 27.62 2.86 -19.23
N THR A 99 27.35 2.24 -20.38
CA THR A 99 26.27 2.66 -21.30
C THR A 99 24.89 2.35 -20.75
N VAL A 100 24.79 1.40 -19.83
CA VAL A 100 23.58 1.08 -19.06
C VAL A 100 23.96 1.04 -17.57
N PRO A 101 23.97 2.20 -16.89
CA PRO A 101 24.19 2.27 -15.46
C PRO A 101 23.16 1.45 -14.69
N ALA A 102 23.65 0.59 -13.81
CA ALA A 102 22.85 -0.26 -12.95
C ALA A 102 23.58 -0.46 -11.62
N ILE A 103 22.88 -0.90 -10.59
CA ILE A 103 23.46 -0.97 -9.23
C ILE A 103 24.70 -1.87 -9.18
N GLU A 104 24.85 -2.80 -10.14
CA GLU A 104 25.98 -3.71 -10.28
C GLU A 104 27.25 -3.05 -10.83
N ASN A 105 27.13 -1.93 -11.56
CA ASN A 105 28.25 -1.33 -12.30
C ASN A 105 28.50 0.15 -11.98
N ILE A 106 27.74 0.71 -11.04
CA ILE A 106 27.96 2.07 -10.53
C ILE A 106 28.89 2.03 -9.32
N LYS A 107 29.60 3.12 -9.07
CA LYS A 107 30.45 3.28 -7.89
C LYS A 107 29.80 4.28 -6.93
N PHE A 108 29.53 3.82 -5.71
CA PHE A 108 29.20 4.69 -4.59
C PHE A 108 30.48 5.13 -3.86
N THR A 109 30.48 6.33 -3.30
CA THR A 109 31.55 6.81 -2.43
C THR A 109 30.96 7.69 -1.34
N GLY A 110 31.19 7.31 -0.08
CA GLY A 110 30.69 8.05 1.09
C GLY A 110 29.24 7.71 1.45
N SER A 111 28.76 6.52 1.10
CA SER A 111 27.44 6.04 1.54
C SER A 111 27.49 4.57 1.95
N ALA A 112 27.49 4.33 3.25
CA ALA A 112 27.45 2.98 3.79
C ALA A 112 26.14 2.26 3.42
N GLU A 113 25.05 3.01 3.28
CA GLU A 113 23.75 2.49 2.84
C GLU A 113 23.83 1.88 1.44
N ASN A 114 24.35 2.64 0.48
CA ASN A 114 24.39 2.20 -0.91
C ASN A 114 25.51 1.19 -1.17
N GLU A 115 26.63 1.27 -0.43
CA GLU A 115 27.67 0.26 -0.43
C GLU A 115 27.12 -1.09 0.05
N LEU A 116 26.33 -1.10 1.14
CA LEU A 116 25.67 -2.32 1.60
C LEU A 116 24.62 -2.81 0.59
N LEU A 117 23.79 -1.92 0.04
CA LEU A 117 22.79 -2.27 -0.96
C LEU A 117 23.44 -2.96 -2.19
N GLN A 118 24.55 -2.41 -2.68
CA GLN A 118 25.32 -2.98 -3.79
C GLN A 118 25.98 -4.33 -3.42
N ALA A 119 26.51 -4.45 -2.20
CA ALA A 119 27.18 -5.67 -1.73
C ALA A 119 26.25 -6.90 -1.62
N THR A 120 24.94 -6.73 -1.79
CA THR A 120 23.97 -7.85 -1.79
C THR A 120 23.92 -8.66 -3.10
N GLN A 121 24.69 -8.27 -4.12
CA GLN A 121 24.72 -8.96 -5.43
C GLN A 121 25.47 -10.31 -5.42
N PRO A 122 26.68 -10.44 -4.83
CA PRO A 122 27.32 -11.75 -4.62
C PRO A 122 26.38 -12.78 -3.99
N GLN A 123 25.57 -12.35 -3.01
CA GLN A 123 24.59 -13.19 -2.32
C GLN A 123 23.48 -13.73 -3.24
N LYS A 124 23.11 -13.02 -4.33
CA LYS A 124 22.19 -13.55 -5.34
C LYS A 124 22.77 -14.79 -6.00
N SER A 125 24.02 -14.70 -6.45
CA SER A 125 24.72 -15.82 -7.09
C SER A 125 24.94 -16.99 -6.13
N GLU A 126 25.20 -16.73 -4.85
CA GLU A 126 25.37 -17.78 -3.83
C GLU A 126 24.05 -18.47 -3.50
N THR A 127 22.94 -17.73 -3.44
CA THR A 127 21.62 -18.35 -3.23
C THR A 127 21.22 -19.23 -4.42
N GLU A 128 21.50 -18.78 -5.65
CA GLU A 128 21.25 -19.55 -6.88
C GLU A 128 22.09 -20.83 -6.91
N LYS A 129 23.40 -20.74 -6.58
CA LYS A 129 24.27 -21.92 -6.42
C LYS A 129 23.71 -22.89 -5.38
N LEU A 130 23.28 -22.38 -4.24
CA LEU A 130 22.75 -23.22 -3.17
C LEU A 130 21.45 -23.93 -3.59
N GLY A 131 20.59 -23.28 -4.36
CA GLY A 131 19.42 -23.90 -4.98
C GLY A 131 19.80 -25.05 -5.92
N LEU A 132 20.73 -24.80 -6.85
CA LEU A 132 21.21 -25.82 -7.80
C LEU A 132 21.84 -27.02 -7.09
N ILE A 133 22.61 -26.78 -6.02
CA ILE A 133 23.23 -27.83 -5.21
C ILE A 133 22.16 -28.67 -4.50
N LYS A 134 21.10 -28.06 -3.98
CA LYS A 134 19.99 -28.78 -3.35
C LYS A 134 19.27 -29.68 -4.35
N ASP A 135 19.01 -29.19 -5.55
CA ASP A 135 18.39 -29.96 -6.62
C ASP A 135 19.30 -31.13 -7.03
N ALA A 136 20.61 -30.87 -7.16
CA ALA A 136 21.58 -31.93 -7.45
C ALA A 136 21.60 -33.02 -6.36
N LEU A 137 21.58 -32.64 -5.08
CA LEU A 137 21.57 -33.60 -3.96
C LEU A 137 20.28 -34.44 -3.87
N GLN A 138 19.20 -34.05 -4.55
CA GLN A 138 17.99 -34.87 -4.69
C GLN A 138 18.10 -35.93 -5.80
N ILE A 139 19.00 -35.71 -6.77
CA ILE A 139 19.15 -36.55 -7.96
C ILE A 139 20.32 -37.52 -7.79
N TYR A 140 21.46 -37.03 -7.29
CA TYR A 140 22.66 -37.83 -7.06
C TYR A 140 22.49 -38.70 -5.81
N LYS A 141 22.94 -39.96 -5.91
CA LYS A 141 22.97 -40.88 -4.77
C LYS A 141 24.21 -40.63 -3.93
N LYS A 142 24.19 -41.06 -2.67
CA LYS A 142 25.30 -40.85 -1.72
C LYS A 142 26.61 -41.49 -2.18
N GLU A 143 26.52 -42.53 -3.00
CA GLU A 143 27.66 -43.27 -3.54
C GLU A 143 28.28 -42.57 -4.77
N ASP A 144 27.57 -41.62 -5.39
CA ASP A 144 28.07 -40.89 -6.54
C ASP A 144 29.20 -39.93 -6.12
N ALA A 145 30.28 -39.90 -6.89
CA ALA A 145 31.47 -39.10 -6.58
C ALA A 145 31.16 -37.61 -6.36
N LEU A 146 30.17 -37.07 -7.10
CA LEU A 146 29.77 -35.66 -7.01
C LEU A 146 28.92 -35.35 -5.77
N TYR A 147 28.29 -36.34 -5.13
CA TYR A 147 27.43 -36.11 -3.97
C TYR A 147 28.21 -35.45 -2.82
N SER A 148 29.37 -36.01 -2.48
CA SER A 148 30.23 -35.47 -1.41
C SER A 148 30.76 -34.07 -1.72
N VAL A 149 30.96 -33.75 -3.00
CA VAL A 149 31.38 -32.42 -3.46
C VAL A 149 30.25 -31.41 -3.26
N PHE A 150 29.03 -31.77 -3.68
CA PHE A 150 27.84 -30.94 -3.49
C PHE A 150 27.51 -30.75 -2.01
N GLU A 151 27.62 -31.78 -1.18
CA GLU A 151 27.38 -31.69 0.26
C GLU A 151 28.36 -30.72 0.93
N LYS A 152 29.65 -30.80 0.59
CA LYS A 152 30.68 -29.89 1.12
C LYS A 152 30.43 -28.44 0.71
N GLU A 153 30.13 -28.20 -0.57
CA GLU A 153 29.82 -26.85 -1.07
C GLU A 153 28.54 -26.31 -0.42
N LYS A 154 27.50 -27.14 -0.27
CA LYS A 154 26.25 -26.79 0.44
C LYS A 154 26.55 -26.30 1.86
N GLN A 155 27.38 -27.02 2.60
CA GLN A 155 27.75 -26.66 3.98
C GLN A 155 28.49 -25.32 4.02
N GLN A 156 29.47 -25.10 3.13
CA GLN A 156 30.25 -23.87 3.08
C GLN A 156 29.39 -22.65 2.73
N LEU A 157 28.54 -22.77 1.70
CA LEU A 157 27.59 -21.72 1.32
C LEU A 157 26.56 -21.47 2.43
N GLY A 158 26.10 -22.52 3.11
CA GLY A 158 25.17 -22.40 4.24
C GLY A 158 25.75 -21.61 5.42
N VAL A 159 27.00 -21.88 5.80
CA VAL A 159 27.70 -21.11 6.85
C VAL A 159 27.83 -19.64 6.47
N THR A 160 28.19 -19.37 5.21
CA THR A 160 28.33 -18.00 4.70
C THR A 160 26.99 -17.27 4.75
N TYR A 161 25.93 -17.89 4.22
CA TYR A 161 24.58 -17.34 4.23
C TYR A 161 24.11 -16.99 5.66
N ILE A 162 24.29 -17.88 6.64
CA ILE A 162 23.86 -17.66 8.02
C ILE A 162 24.62 -16.49 8.65
N ALA A 163 25.93 -16.41 8.42
CA ALA A 163 26.76 -15.31 8.92
C ALA A 163 26.31 -13.95 8.34
N GLU A 164 25.96 -13.92 7.05
CA GLU A 164 25.41 -12.73 6.41
C GLU A 164 24.05 -12.33 6.96
N GLN A 165 23.11 -13.26 7.13
CA GLN A 165 21.81 -12.96 7.73
C GLN A 165 21.98 -12.37 9.13
N ALA A 166 22.90 -12.91 9.93
CA ALA A 166 23.22 -12.40 11.25
C ALA A 166 23.86 -11.00 11.21
N ALA A 167 24.70 -10.70 10.21
CA ALA A 167 25.28 -9.39 10.01
C ALA A 167 24.22 -8.34 9.61
N ILE A 168 23.33 -8.70 8.69
CA ILE A 168 22.19 -7.86 8.27
C ILE A 168 21.29 -7.54 9.48
N ALA A 169 20.91 -8.56 10.26
CA ALA A 169 20.06 -8.38 11.43
C ALA A 169 20.66 -7.41 12.48
N LYS A 170 21.99 -7.38 12.61
CA LYS A 170 22.70 -6.48 13.54
C LYS A 170 22.98 -5.09 12.98
N SER A 171 22.91 -4.92 11.66
CA SER A 171 23.22 -3.64 11.03
C SER A 171 22.16 -2.58 11.36
N PRO A 172 22.56 -1.35 11.72
CA PRO A 172 21.63 -0.24 11.95
C PRO A 172 21.16 0.42 10.65
N LEU A 173 21.78 0.07 9.51
CA LEU A 173 21.56 0.72 8.22
C LEU A 173 20.14 0.49 7.71
N TYR A 174 19.62 1.47 6.98
CA TYR A 174 18.34 1.37 6.30
C TYR A 174 18.36 0.26 5.23
N ALA A 175 19.47 0.13 4.50
CA ALA A 175 19.70 -0.93 3.51
C ALA A 175 19.51 -2.34 4.09
N ALA A 176 19.91 -2.55 5.36
CA ALA A 176 19.69 -3.82 6.04
C ALA A 176 18.20 -4.10 6.29
N ARG A 177 17.42 -3.07 6.64
CA ARG A 177 15.95 -3.19 6.76
C ARG A 177 15.30 -3.49 5.41
N VAL A 178 15.76 -2.84 4.34
CA VAL A 178 15.33 -3.16 2.95
C VAL A 178 15.66 -4.61 2.60
N ARG A 179 16.80 -5.11 3.06
CA ARG A 179 17.18 -6.51 2.86
C ARG A 179 16.26 -7.48 3.59
N GLU A 180 15.93 -7.22 4.84
CA GLU A 180 14.98 -8.04 5.61
C GLU A 180 13.59 -8.09 4.94
N MET A 181 13.11 -6.95 4.43
CA MET A 181 11.86 -6.87 3.66
C MET A 181 11.93 -7.67 2.36
N THR A 182 13.05 -7.61 1.64
CA THR A 182 13.26 -8.36 0.40
C THR A 182 13.37 -9.86 0.67
N ASN A 183 14.05 -10.26 1.74
CA ASN A 183 14.12 -11.65 2.18
C ASN A 183 12.72 -12.21 2.46
N PHE A 184 11.86 -11.45 3.13
CA PHE A 184 10.46 -11.82 3.33
C PHE A 184 9.71 -12.04 2.01
N LEU A 185 9.82 -11.09 1.06
CA LEU A 185 9.19 -11.22 -0.26
C LEU A 185 9.67 -12.44 -1.05
N MET A 186 10.92 -12.84 -0.84
CA MET A 186 11.53 -14.00 -1.49
C MET A 186 11.40 -15.30 -0.68
N ALA A 187 10.68 -15.29 0.46
CA ALA A 187 10.59 -16.41 1.39
C ALA A 187 11.97 -16.96 1.84
N LYS A 188 12.95 -16.08 2.04
CA LYS A 188 14.31 -16.40 2.48
C LYS A 188 14.46 -16.21 3.98
N GLY A 189 14.37 -17.30 4.75
CA GLY A 189 14.57 -17.29 6.20
C GLY A 189 16.03 -17.10 6.63
N SER A 190 16.25 -17.09 7.95
CA SER A 190 17.57 -16.94 8.56
C SER A 190 18.55 -18.08 8.25
N ASN A 191 18.03 -19.26 7.91
CA ASN A 191 18.79 -20.43 7.49
C ASN A 191 18.29 -20.88 6.11
N PRO A 192 19.19 -21.22 5.17
CA PRO A 192 18.76 -21.52 3.80
C PRO A 192 18.03 -22.86 3.69
N ASP A 193 18.18 -23.77 4.65
CA ASP A 193 17.56 -25.11 4.68
C ASP A 193 16.19 -25.15 5.35
N MET A 194 15.64 -23.99 5.74
CA MET A 194 14.32 -23.91 6.34
C MET A 194 13.23 -24.39 5.37
N THR A 195 12.30 -25.16 5.91
CA THR A 195 11.02 -25.47 5.27
C THR A 195 10.16 -24.22 5.13
N GLN A 196 9.16 -24.26 4.25
CA GLN A 196 8.20 -23.16 4.10
C GLN A 196 7.48 -22.84 5.41
N GLU A 197 7.13 -23.86 6.20
CA GLU A 197 6.47 -23.68 7.49
C GLU A 197 7.37 -22.96 8.51
N GLU A 198 8.67 -23.28 8.55
CA GLU A 198 9.64 -22.59 9.40
C GLU A 198 9.84 -21.15 8.98
N VAL A 199 9.90 -20.88 7.67
CA VAL A 199 9.98 -19.51 7.13
C VAL A 199 8.76 -18.68 7.53
N ILE A 200 7.55 -19.25 7.43
CA ILE A 200 6.31 -18.56 7.86
C ILE A 200 6.34 -18.29 9.37
N LYS A 201 6.77 -19.27 10.18
CA LYS A 201 6.91 -19.12 11.64
C LYS A 201 7.93 -18.03 12.01
N GLU A 202 8.99 -17.86 11.23
CA GLU A 202 9.98 -16.80 11.42
C GLU A 202 9.41 -15.42 11.04
N PHE A 203 8.76 -15.30 9.87
CA PHE A 203 8.34 -14.01 9.36
C PHE A 203 7.07 -13.44 10.00
N ARG A 204 6.16 -14.28 10.50
CA ARG A 204 4.94 -13.80 11.15
C ARG A 204 5.21 -12.83 12.32
N PRO A 205 6.01 -13.18 13.34
CA PRO A 205 6.38 -12.24 14.39
C PRO A 205 7.28 -11.11 13.89
N PHE A 206 8.10 -11.34 12.86
CA PHE A 206 8.89 -10.25 12.26
C PHE A 206 8.00 -9.12 11.74
N ILE A 207 7.02 -9.42 10.88
CA ILE A 207 6.14 -8.38 10.30
C ILE A 207 5.32 -7.69 11.39
N LYS A 208 4.76 -8.47 12.32
CA LYS A 208 3.90 -7.96 13.39
C LYS A 208 4.67 -7.11 14.42
N ASP A 209 5.76 -7.65 14.95
CA ASP A 209 6.41 -7.13 16.16
C ASP A 209 7.69 -6.35 15.89
N LYS A 210 8.37 -6.59 14.76
CA LYS A 210 9.70 -6.03 14.49
C LYS A 210 9.72 -5.04 13.33
N LEU A 211 9.04 -5.33 12.23
CA LEU A 211 9.06 -4.47 11.04
C LEU A 211 8.62 -3.06 11.41
N ASP A 212 9.44 -2.10 10.99
CA ASP A 212 9.16 -0.67 11.13
C ASP A 212 8.43 -0.21 9.87
N PHE A 213 7.14 0.09 10.03
CA PHE A 213 6.27 0.49 8.94
C PHE A 213 6.62 1.88 8.38
N GLU A 214 7.33 2.74 9.12
CA GLU A 214 7.83 4.02 8.60
C GLU A 214 9.02 3.78 7.66
N ASN A 215 9.87 2.79 7.96
CA ASN A 215 10.91 2.34 7.03
C ASN A 215 10.29 1.63 5.80
N LEU A 216 9.26 0.78 5.99
CA LEU A 216 8.54 0.16 4.88
C LEU A 216 7.89 1.20 3.96
N TYR A 217 7.32 2.26 4.53
CA TYR A 217 6.67 3.33 3.77
C TYR A 217 7.63 4.07 2.84
N THR A 218 8.91 4.10 3.16
CA THR A 218 9.93 4.80 2.38
C THR A 218 10.78 3.85 1.53
N SER A 219 10.48 2.54 1.51
CA SER A 219 11.35 1.53 0.88
C SER A 219 11.02 1.23 -0.57
N GLY A 220 9.89 1.74 -1.07
CA GLY A 220 9.34 1.30 -2.35
C GLY A 220 8.78 -0.12 -2.34
N LEU A 221 8.75 -0.80 -1.18
CA LEU A 221 8.23 -2.16 -1.01
C LEU A 221 6.87 -2.19 -0.27
N TRP A 222 6.20 -1.04 -0.15
CA TRP A 222 4.96 -0.87 0.63
C TRP A 222 3.89 -1.90 0.29
N SER A 223 3.36 -1.88 -0.94
CA SER A 223 2.37 -2.86 -1.40
C SER A 223 2.87 -4.29 -1.37
N PRO A 224 4.02 -4.63 -1.99
CA PRO A 224 4.49 -6.01 -2.02
C PRO A 224 4.54 -6.65 -0.63
N VAL A 225 5.10 -5.98 0.37
CA VAL A 225 5.24 -6.57 1.72
C VAL A 225 3.89 -6.73 2.40
N ILE A 226 3.01 -5.73 2.33
CA ILE A 226 1.68 -5.82 2.98
C ILE A 226 0.82 -6.89 2.30
N GLU A 227 0.88 -6.99 0.97
CA GLU A 227 0.11 -7.97 0.19
C GLU A 227 0.62 -9.39 0.42
N THR A 228 1.93 -9.62 0.42
CA THR A 228 2.52 -10.92 0.76
C THR A 228 2.18 -11.32 2.20
N TRP A 229 2.21 -10.37 3.15
CA TRP A 229 1.78 -10.64 4.52
C TRP A 229 0.28 -11.00 4.60
N GLY A 230 -0.57 -10.27 3.87
CA GLY A 230 -2.00 -10.59 3.77
C GLY A 230 -2.26 -11.98 3.19
N GLN A 231 -1.55 -12.37 2.13
CA GLN A 231 -1.62 -13.71 1.56
C GLN A 231 -1.16 -14.78 2.55
N MET A 232 -0.06 -14.55 3.27
CA MET A 232 0.40 -15.45 4.32
C MET A 232 -0.66 -15.64 5.41
N GLN A 233 -1.32 -14.57 5.85
CA GLN A 233 -2.40 -14.65 6.84
C GLN A 233 -3.61 -15.40 6.29
N GLN A 234 -3.99 -15.14 5.04
CA GLN A 234 -5.15 -15.77 4.41
C GLN A 234 -4.96 -17.25 4.12
N TYR A 235 -3.77 -17.68 3.71
CA TYR A 235 -3.53 -19.04 3.21
C TYR A 235 -2.75 -19.94 4.16
N ALA A 236 -1.91 -19.40 5.04
CA ALA A 236 -1.16 -20.19 6.01
C ALA A 236 -1.80 -20.15 7.40
N VAL A 237 -2.20 -18.96 7.88
CA VAL A 237 -2.81 -18.81 9.22
C VAL A 237 -4.30 -19.14 9.20
N LYS A 238 -5.04 -18.63 8.21
CA LYS A 238 -6.48 -18.90 7.98
C LYS A 238 -7.38 -18.54 9.17
N ASP A 239 -7.06 -17.46 9.89
CA ASP A 239 -7.82 -17.00 11.05
C ASP A 239 -8.00 -15.47 11.01
N ASP A 240 -9.25 -15.04 10.91
CA ASP A 240 -9.64 -13.63 10.77
C ASP A 240 -9.45 -12.84 12.05
N ALA A 241 -9.66 -13.47 13.22
CA ALA A 241 -9.42 -12.84 14.50
C ALA A 241 -7.94 -12.57 14.68
N VAL A 242 -7.09 -13.54 14.32
CA VAL A 242 -5.64 -13.39 14.36
C VAL A 242 -5.17 -12.29 13.41
N LEU A 243 -5.67 -12.25 12.16
CA LEU A 243 -5.34 -11.20 11.21
C LEU A 243 -5.74 -9.80 11.72
N PHE A 244 -6.91 -9.69 12.35
CA PHE A 244 -7.39 -8.43 12.90
C PHE A 244 -6.53 -7.95 14.09
N GLU A 245 -6.19 -8.86 15.02
CA GLU A 245 -5.31 -8.54 16.15
C GLU A 245 -3.90 -8.16 15.71
N ASP A 246 -3.33 -8.88 14.73
CA ASP A 246 -2.01 -8.55 14.19
C ASP A 246 -2.05 -7.17 13.49
N THR A 247 -3.14 -6.85 12.79
CA THR A 247 -3.36 -5.51 12.18
C THR A 247 -3.38 -4.40 13.23
N LYS A 248 -4.12 -4.58 14.34
CA LYS A 248 -4.15 -3.61 15.44
C LYS A 248 -2.79 -3.47 16.12
N THR A 249 -2.07 -4.58 16.28
CA THR A 249 -0.72 -4.60 16.86
C THR A 249 0.22 -3.74 16.01
N ILE A 250 0.20 -3.93 14.69
CA ILE A 250 0.98 -3.11 13.76
C ILE A 250 0.57 -1.62 13.85
N LEU A 251 -0.73 -1.31 13.77
CA LEU A 251 -1.24 0.07 13.86
C LEU A 251 -0.79 0.78 15.14
N SER A 252 -0.79 0.07 16.27
CA SER A 252 -0.36 0.63 17.57
C SER A 252 1.11 1.04 17.62
N ARG A 253 1.96 0.46 16.74
CA ARG A 253 3.39 0.73 16.67
C ARG A 253 3.73 1.88 15.70
N ILE A 254 2.81 2.24 14.80
CA ILE A 254 3.02 3.32 13.82
C ILE A 254 2.83 4.68 14.48
N LYS A 255 3.86 5.54 14.43
CA LYS A 255 3.82 6.87 15.07
C LYS A 255 3.52 7.98 14.06
N ASN A 256 3.86 7.79 12.80
CA ASN A 256 3.57 8.75 11.75
C ASN A 256 2.12 8.63 11.24
N LYS A 257 1.35 9.73 11.30
CA LYS A 257 -0.07 9.77 10.87
C LYS A 257 -0.29 9.40 9.40
N ALA A 258 0.60 9.82 8.51
CA ALA A 258 0.50 9.49 7.08
C ALA A 258 0.72 8.00 6.84
N VAL A 259 1.70 7.40 7.55
CA VAL A 259 1.96 5.95 7.49
C VAL A 259 0.80 5.16 8.09
N TYR A 260 0.25 5.61 9.23
CA TYR A 260 -0.89 4.99 9.89
C TYR A 260 -2.11 4.97 8.96
N THR A 261 -2.40 6.11 8.33
CA THR A 261 -3.51 6.25 7.39
C THR A 261 -3.30 5.39 6.14
N ALA A 262 -2.08 5.37 5.58
CA ALA A 262 -1.77 4.55 4.42
C ALA A 262 -1.90 3.05 4.73
N PHE A 263 -1.50 2.62 5.93
CA PHE A 263 -1.64 1.22 6.35
C PHE A 263 -3.09 0.84 6.55
N THR A 264 -3.86 1.73 7.19
CA THR A 264 -5.32 1.57 7.33
C THR A 264 -5.99 1.43 5.96
N ASP A 265 -5.66 2.29 4.99
CA ASP A 265 -6.22 2.21 3.64
C ASP A 265 -5.94 0.87 2.96
N LYS A 266 -4.71 0.35 3.13
CA LYS A 266 -4.34 -0.98 2.61
C LYS A 266 -5.17 -2.08 3.24
N MET A 267 -5.32 -2.07 4.56
CA MET A 267 -6.07 -3.11 5.27
C MET A 267 -7.55 -3.06 4.97
N VAL A 268 -8.16 -1.86 4.93
CA VAL A 268 -9.56 -1.71 4.49
C VAL A 268 -9.73 -2.25 3.06
N GLY A 269 -8.80 -1.93 2.15
CA GLY A 269 -8.87 -2.41 0.76
C GLY A 269 -8.76 -3.93 0.66
N MET A 270 -7.88 -4.53 1.47
CA MET A 270 -7.70 -5.98 1.52
C MET A 270 -8.94 -6.68 2.07
N PHE A 271 -9.51 -6.19 3.17
CA PHE A 271 -10.73 -6.78 3.76
C PHE A 271 -11.93 -6.66 2.84
N ALA A 272 -12.11 -5.48 2.21
CA ALA A 272 -13.16 -5.27 1.22
C ALA A 272 -13.03 -6.22 0.03
N LYS A 273 -11.82 -6.35 -0.55
CA LYS A 273 -11.57 -7.27 -1.67
C LYS A 273 -11.83 -8.73 -1.30
N ALA A 274 -11.65 -9.09 -0.04
CA ALA A 274 -11.93 -10.42 0.49
C ALA A 274 -13.41 -10.63 0.89
N GLY A 275 -14.29 -9.63 0.70
CA GLY A 275 -15.70 -9.70 1.11
C GLY A 275 -15.92 -9.65 2.62
N LYS A 276 -14.93 -9.18 3.39
CA LYS A 276 -14.95 -9.15 4.86
C LYS A 276 -15.41 -7.79 5.37
N ASP A 277 -16.63 -7.39 4.99
CA ASP A 277 -17.19 -6.08 5.33
C ASP A 277 -17.26 -5.82 6.84
N TYR A 278 -17.47 -6.87 7.63
CA TYR A 278 -17.45 -6.76 9.09
C TYR A 278 -16.07 -6.29 9.61
N MET A 279 -14.97 -6.80 9.04
CA MET A 279 -13.61 -6.37 9.41
C MET A 279 -13.32 -4.94 8.94
N VAL A 280 -13.89 -4.52 7.79
CA VAL A 280 -13.81 -3.13 7.33
C VAL A 280 -14.45 -2.21 8.36
N SER A 281 -15.67 -2.52 8.81
CA SER A 281 -16.39 -1.77 9.84
C SER A 281 -15.65 -1.76 11.18
N ASP A 282 -15.17 -2.93 11.64
CA ASP A 282 -14.44 -3.06 12.90
C ASP A 282 -13.14 -2.24 12.89
N LEU A 283 -12.38 -2.30 11.79
CA LEU A 283 -11.17 -1.52 11.61
C LEU A 283 -11.50 -0.02 11.57
N GLY A 284 -12.55 0.36 10.85
CA GLY A 284 -13.05 1.73 10.78
C GLY A 284 -13.37 2.32 12.16
N ARG A 285 -14.13 1.60 12.98
CA ARG A 285 -14.41 2.00 14.37
C ARG A 285 -13.16 2.08 15.23
N TYR A 286 -12.21 1.17 15.05
CA TYR A 286 -10.93 1.18 15.77
C TYR A 286 -10.12 2.44 15.42
N VAL A 287 -9.92 2.73 14.14
CA VAL A 287 -9.08 3.85 13.70
C VAL A 287 -9.75 5.22 13.89
N ALA A 288 -11.07 5.30 13.85
CA ALA A 288 -11.81 6.54 14.12
C ALA A 288 -11.53 7.10 15.52
N LYS A 289 -11.26 6.22 16.50
CA LYS A 289 -10.93 6.60 17.89
C LYS A 289 -9.45 6.91 18.11
N SER A 290 -8.60 6.74 17.10
CA SER A 290 -7.14 6.85 17.25
C SER A 290 -6.61 8.28 17.27
N GLY A 291 -7.28 9.22 16.59
CA GLY A 291 -6.71 10.56 16.30
C GLY A 291 -5.50 10.55 15.35
N MET A 292 -5.17 9.40 14.76
CA MET A 292 -4.00 9.17 13.91
C MET A 292 -4.29 9.23 12.40
N ILE A 293 -5.57 9.20 12.02
CA ILE A 293 -5.98 9.33 10.63
C ILE A 293 -5.81 10.78 10.16
N GLU A 294 -5.08 10.99 9.06
CA GLU A 294 -4.87 12.28 8.41
C GLU A 294 -5.04 12.13 6.89
N LYS A 295 -5.83 13.03 6.28
CA LYS A 295 -6.12 13.01 4.83
C LYS A 295 -6.56 11.61 4.34
N PRO A 296 -7.56 11.00 4.99
CA PRO A 296 -8.01 9.66 4.62
C PRO A 296 -8.51 9.63 3.18
N THR A 297 -8.32 8.49 2.52
CA THR A 297 -8.99 8.18 1.26
C THR A 297 -10.50 8.00 1.49
N ASN A 298 -11.28 8.03 0.42
CA ASN A 298 -12.72 7.74 0.47
C ASN A 298 -13.00 6.36 1.07
N ARG A 299 -12.10 5.41 0.84
CA ARG A 299 -12.17 4.05 1.40
C ARG A 299 -12.02 4.06 2.93
N VAL A 300 -11.08 4.84 3.47
CA VAL A 300 -10.90 4.94 4.93
C VAL A 300 -12.05 5.74 5.57
N ILE A 301 -12.51 6.82 4.91
CA ILE A 301 -13.71 7.57 5.34
C ILE A 301 -14.92 6.63 5.43
N SER A 302 -15.14 5.83 4.39
CA SER A 302 -16.19 4.81 4.35
C SER A 302 -16.18 3.90 5.57
N ALA A 303 -15.02 3.29 5.85
CA ALA A 303 -14.86 2.38 6.97
C ALA A 303 -15.18 3.09 8.30
N MET A 304 -14.72 4.33 8.46
CA MET A 304 -14.89 5.11 9.69
C MET A 304 -16.31 5.63 9.92
N ASN A 305 -17.11 5.82 8.86
CA ASN A 305 -18.47 6.34 8.97
C ASN A 305 -19.44 5.36 9.65
N ASP A 306 -19.03 4.11 9.89
CA ASP A 306 -19.76 3.10 10.69
C ASP A 306 -21.23 2.99 10.27
N LEU A 307 -21.46 2.93 8.95
CA LEU A 307 -22.78 2.86 8.31
C LEU A 307 -23.45 1.48 8.47
N ASN A 308 -23.42 0.96 9.68
CA ASN A 308 -24.05 -0.29 10.06
C ASN A 308 -25.56 -0.10 10.30
N VAL A 309 -26.26 -1.22 10.45
CA VAL A 309 -27.68 -1.22 10.82
C VAL A 309 -27.92 -0.36 12.07
N GLY A 310 -28.87 0.57 11.99
CA GLY A 310 -29.20 1.56 13.02
C GLY A 310 -28.53 2.93 12.87
N ALA A 311 -27.51 3.05 12.00
CA ALA A 311 -26.89 4.35 11.69
C ALA A 311 -27.88 5.28 10.96
N THR A 312 -27.79 6.58 11.21
CA THR A 312 -28.55 7.56 10.41
C THR A 312 -27.95 7.63 9.01
N ALA A 313 -28.78 7.45 8.00
CA ALA A 313 -28.38 7.57 6.60
C ALA A 313 -27.82 8.97 6.31
N PRO A 314 -26.64 9.09 5.68
CA PRO A 314 -26.10 10.38 5.29
C PRO A 314 -27.05 11.17 4.39
N VAL A 315 -27.03 12.50 4.51
CA VAL A 315 -27.87 13.37 3.68
C VAL A 315 -27.39 13.30 2.23
N LEU A 316 -28.29 12.96 1.31
CA LEU A 316 -27.99 12.91 -0.11
C LEU A 316 -27.85 14.33 -0.68
N GLN A 317 -26.80 14.55 -1.46
CA GLN A 317 -26.66 15.73 -2.29
C GLN A 317 -27.37 15.48 -3.62
N THR A 318 -28.26 16.39 -4.00
CA THR A 318 -29.01 16.36 -5.27
C THR A 318 -28.70 17.63 -6.07
N PRO A 319 -28.99 17.66 -7.38
CA PRO A 319 -28.83 18.87 -8.19
C PRO A 319 -29.60 20.09 -7.65
N THR A 320 -30.67 19.86 -6.88
CA THR A 320 -31.56 20.88 -6.34
C THR A 320 -31.34 21.17 -4.85
N GLY A 321 -30.40 20.49 -4.19
CA GLY A 321 -30.06 20.73 -2.79
C GLY A 321 -29.76 19.46 -2.01
N LYS A 322 -30.29 19.36 -0.79
CA LYS A 322 -30.07 18.24 0.13
C LYS A 322 -31.36 17.44 0.32
N LYS A 323 -31.27 16.11 0.25
CA LYS A 323 -32.39 15.20 0.52
C LYS A 323 -32.11 14.37 1.76
N ILE A 324 -32.97 14.53 2.76
CA ILE A 324 -33.00 13.71 3.98
C ILE A 324 -33.99 12.57 3.72
N ILE A 325 -33.61 11.34 4.06
CA ILE A 325 -34.48 10.17 3.92
C ILE A 325 -35.47 10.13 5.08
N THR A 326 -36.77 10.17 4.77
CA THR A 326 -37.87 10.16 5.75
C THR A 326 -38.96 9.14 5.38
N LYS A 327 -38.62 8.18 4.53
CA LYS A 327 -39.50 7.10 4.06
C LYS A 327 -38.67 5.84 3.91
N ASN A 328 -39.34 4.68 3.96
CA ASN A 328 -38.72 3.42 3.59
C ASN A 328 -38.10 3.56 2.20
N THR A 329 -36.78 3.40 2.10
CA THR A 329 -36.02 3.70 0.89
C THR A 329 -35.09 2.55 0.57
N LEU A 330 -35.12 2.13 -0.70
CA LEU A 330 -34.10 1.30 -1.30
C LEU A 330 -33.15 2.23 -2.07
N LEU A 331 -32.00 2.51 -1.49
CA LEU A 331 -30.97 3.36 -2.09
C LEU A 331 -29.96 2.48 -2.83
N PHE A 332 -29.79 2.72 -4.12
CA PHE A 332 -28.99 1.89 -5.02
C PHE A 332 -27.83 2.69 -5.62
N PHE A 333 -26.60 2.31 -5.31
CA PHE A 333 -25.39 2.83 -5.92
C PHE A 333 -24.91 1.90 -7.02
N PHE A 334 -24.65 2.46 -8.21
CA PHE A 334 -24.28 1.67 -9.39
C PHE A 334 -23.31 2.43 -10.29
N GLU A 335 -22.73 1.72 -11.24
CA GLU A 335 -21.97 2.28 -12.36
C GLU A 335 -22.51 1.64 -13.63
N SER A 336 -22.93 2.45 -14.59
CA SER A 336 -23.45 1.92 -15.85
C SER A 336 -22.34 1.21 -16.62
N GLY A 337 -22.68 0.12 -17.34
CA GLY A 337 -21.69 -0.67 -18.07
C GLY A 337 -20.87 -1.63 -17.20
N CYS A 338 -21.07 -1.63 -15.88
CA CYS A 338 -20.54 -2.68 -15.00
C CYS A 338 -21.47 -3.91 -15.05
N ASN A 339 -20.96 -5.07 -15.50
CA ASN A 339 -21.76 -6.30 -15.67
C ASN A 339 -22.65 -6.66 -14.47
N ASN A 340 -22.13 -6.53 -13.25
CA ASN A 340 -22.90 -6.83 -12.05
C ASN A 340 -23.99 -5.76 -11.78
N CYS A 341 -23.71 -4.48 -12.08
CA CYS A 341 -24.69 -3.42 -11.97
C CYS A 341 -25.83 -3.61 -12.98
N GLU A 342 -25.52 -3.97 -14.22
CA GLU A 342 -26.51 -4.22 -15.27
C GLU A 342 -27.47 -5.35 -14.89
N ASN A 343 -26.95 -6.42 -14.28
CA ASN A 343 -27.79 -7.50 -13.75
C ASN A 343 -28.74 -6.99 -12.66
N GLU A 344 -28.24 -6.21 -11.70
CA GLU A 344 -29.05 -5.67 -10.60
C GLU A 344 -30.06 -4.62 -11.08
N ILE A 345 -29.71 -3.83 -12.11
CA ILE A 345 -30.64 -2.89 -12.78
C ILE A 345 -31.81 -3.66 -13.39
N HIS A 346 -31.54 -4.72 -14.15
CA HIS A 346 -32.60 -5.56 -14.73
C HIS A 346 -33.47 -6.21 -13.65
N GLN A 347 -32.87 -6.70 -12.56
CA GLN A 347 -33.62 -7.26 -11.43
C GLN A 347 -34.52 -6.20 -10.79
N LEU A 348 -34.01 -4.99 -10.57
CA LEU A 348 -34.77 -3.91 -9.94
C LEU A 348 -35.90 -3.39 -10.84
N LEU A 349 -35.68 -3.29 -12.15
CA LEU A 349 -36.72 -2.95 -13.13
C LEU A 349 -37.81 -4.02 -13.17
N GLY A 350 -37.43 -5.30 -13.25
CA GLY A 350 -38.37 -6.42 -13.30
C GLY A 350 -39.21 -6.57 -12.01
N ASN A 351 -38.69 -6.14 -10.87
CA ASN A 351 -39.35 -6.22 -9.57
C ASN A 351 -39.86 -4.87 -9.04
N TYR A 352 -39.83 -3.81 -9.86
CA TYR A 352 -40.16 -2.44 -9.44
C TYR A 352 -41.51 -2.35 -8.71
N GLN A 353 -42.53 -3.01 -9.26
CA GLN A 353 -43.87 -2.99 -8.68
C GLN A 353 -43.90 -3.66 -7.30
N ILE A 354 -43.18 -4.77 -7.10
CA ILE A 354 -43.10 -5.46 -5.80
C ILE A 354 -42.44 -4.56 -4.75
N VAL A 355 -41.32 -3.91 -5.11
CA VAL A 355 -40.61 -2.99 -4.22
C VAL A 355 -41.51 -1.83 -3.80
N LYS A 356 -42.24 -1.26 -4.77
CA LYS A 356 -43.20 -0.17 -4.54
C LYS A 356 -44.40 -0.60 -3.69
N ASP A 357 -44.98 -1.78 -3.95
CA ASP A 357 -46.13 -2.31 -3.19
C ASP A 357 -45.76 -2.62 -1.74
N LYS A 358 -44.48 -2.91 -1.48
CA LYS A 358 -43.93 -3.02 -0.12
C LYS A 358 -43.58 -1.68 0.53
N GLY A 359 -43.90 -0.57 -0.13
CA GLY A 359 -43.78 0.77 0.42
C GLY A 359 -42.38 1.37 0.35
N TYR A 360 -41.46 0.81 -0.44
CA TYR A 360 -40.13 1.38 -0.63
C TYR A 360 -40.11 2.41 -1.76
N GLU A 361 -39.57 3.60 -1.47
CA GLU A 361 -39.09 4.54 -2.48
C GLU A 361 -37.74 4.06 -3.01
N ILE A 362 -37.52 4.14 -4.32
CA ILE A 362 -36.22 3.81 -4.90
C ILE A 362 -35.49 5.10 -5.25
N ILE A 363 -34.23 5.18 -4.83
CA ILE A 363 -33.31 6.25 -5.21
C ILE A 363 -32.08 5.58 -5.81
N SER A 364 -31.69 5.98 -7.02
CA SER A 364 -30.45 5.48 -7.64
C SER A 364 -29.38 6.56 -7.70
N VAL A 365 -28.12 6.18 -7.49
CA VAL A 365 -26.95 7.07 -7.51
C VAL A 365 -25.86 6.46 -8.39
N ALA A 366 -25.59 7.07 -9.54
CA ALA A 366 -24.66 6.56 -10.54
C ALA A 366 -23.23 7.11 -10.34
N ALA A 367 -22.24 6.24 -10.54
CA ALA A 367 -20.80 6.55 -10.55
C ALA A 367 -20.29 6.99 -11.93
N ASP A 368 -21.18 7.29 -12.88
CA ASP A 368 -20.80 7.63 -14.24
C ASP A 368 -19.97 8.92 -14.27
N LEU A 369 -19.10 9.07 -15.28
CA LEU A 369 -18.19 10.21 -15.42
C LEU A 369 -18.59 11.18 -16.53
N SER A 370 -19.59 10.82 -17.35
CA SER A 370 -20.07 11.63 -18.47
C SER A 370 -21.60 11.60 -18.54
N LYS A 371 -22.16 12.61 -19.21
CA LYS A 371 -23.59 12.72 -19.52
C LYS A 371 -23.97 11.97 -20.79
N ASP A 372 -22.99 11.50 -21.55
CA ASP A 372 -23.21 11.00 -22.90
C ASP A 372 -23.76 9.58 -22.86
N ALA A 373 -24.98 9.40 -23.38
CA ALA A 373 -25.69 8.11 -23.39
C ALA A 373 -25.08 7.06 -24.34
N GLY A 374 -24.04 7.43 -25.11
CA GLY A 374 -23.46 6.62 -26.19
C GLY A 374 -22.73 5.34 -25.75
N ASP A 375 -22.36 5.23 -24.47
CA ASP A 375 -21.55 4.11 -23.95
C ASP A 375 -22.36 3.09 -23.13
N GLY A 376 -23.69 3.04 -23.30
CA GLY A 376 -24.57 2.11 -22.56
C GLY A 376 -25.18 2.67 -21.27
N HIS A 377 -25.16 4.00 -21.10
CA HIS A 377 -25.62 4.72 -19.89
C HIS A 377 -27.11 5.07 -19.86
N GLY A 378 -27.88 4.68 -20.88
CA GLY A 378 -29.29 5.06 -21.04
C GLY A 378 -30.27 4.12 -20.35
N HIS A 379 -30.36 4.16 -19.02
CA HIS A 379 -31.37 3.41 -18.28
C HIS A 379 -32.64 4.24 -18.08
N GLU A 380 -33.77 3.77 -18.62
CA GLU A 380 -35.08 4.37 -18.36
C GLU A 380 -35.65 3.86 -17.03
N PHE A 381 -35.25 4.48 -15.93
CA PHE A 381 -35.78 4.11 -14.62
C PHE A 381 -37.19 4.69 -14.38
N PRO A 382 -38.15 3.87 -13.88
CA PRO A 382 -39.52 4.31 -13.62
C PRO A 382 -39.70 5.11 -12.32
N TRP A 383 -38.64 5.27 -11.51
CA TRP A 383 -38.63 6.10 -10.30
C TRP A 383 -38.02 7.47 -10.57
N LYS A 384 -38.38 8.45 -9.74
CA LYS A 384 -38.06 9.87 -9.96
C LYS A 384 -36.63 10.25 -9.57
N ASP A 385 -36.13 9.73 -8.46
CA ASP A 385 -34.87 10.19 -7.88
C ASP A 385 -33.69 9.38 -8.43
N GLN A 386 -33.05 9.95 -9.45
CA GLN A 386 -31.90 9.40 -10.14
C GLN A 386 -30.79 10.45 -10.05
N LEU A 387 -29.70 10.14 -9.35
CA LEU A 387 -28.63 11.08 -9.03
C LEU A 387 -27.34 10.68 -9.76
N CYS A 388 -26.68 11.64 -10.37
CA CYS A 388 -25.31 11.48 -10.88
C CYS A 388 -24.62 12.84 -10.85
N ASP A 389 -23.45 12.92 -10.21
CA ASP A 389 -22.66 14.15 -10.12
C ASP A 389 -21.45 14.18 -11.06
N TYR A 390 -21.29 13.13 -11.88
CA TYR A 390 -20.22 12.94 -12.86
C TYR A 390 -18.80 12.90 -12.28
N LYS A 391 -18.67 12.57 -10.98
CA LYS A 391 -17.38 12.45 -10.28
C LYS A 391 -17.02 11.01 -9.93
N GLY A 392 -17.86 10.05 -10.32
CA GLY A 392 -17.74 8.64 -9.96
C GLY A 392 -17.60 8.41 -8.46
N PHE A 393 -16.71 7.49 -8.08
CA PHE A 393 -16.43 7.18 -6.66
C PHE A 393 -15.83 8.35 -5.85
N LYS A 394 -15.49 9.47 -6.51
CA LYS A 394 -15.08 10.73 -5.85
C LYS A 394 -16.26 11.68 -5.61
N GLY A 395 -17.46 11.30 -6.02
CA GLY A 395 -18.68 12.06 -5.77
C GLY A 395 -19.09 12.09 -4.31
N GLU A 396 -19.78 13.15 -3.90
CA GLU A 396 -20.04 13.41 -2.48
C GLU A 396 -20.94 12.33 -1.85
N ASN A 397 -21.94 11.84 -2.59
CA ASN A 397 -22.80 10.75 -2.13
C ASN A 397 -22.02 9.43 -1.98
N PHE A 398 -21.11 9.12 -2.92
CA PHE A 398 -20.25 7.94 -2.82
C PHE A 398 -19.32 8.01 -1.62
N ILE A 399 -18.76 9.19 -1.32
CA ILE A 399 -17.92 9.42 -0.14
C ILE A 399 -18.74 9.26 1.14
N ASN A 400 -19.88 9.95 1.23
CA ASN A 400 -20.70 9.99 2.43
C ASN A 400 -21.24 8.61 2.80
N TYR A 401 -21.69 7.84 1.81
CA TYR A 401 -22.15 6.46 2.00
C TYR A 401 -21.03 5.43 1.99
N GLY A 402 -19.78 5.87 1.79
CA GLY A 402 -18.63 5.00 1.85
C GLY A 402 -18.65 3.88 0.81
N ILE A 403 -19.01 4.21 -0.42
CA ILE A 403 -19.12 3.24 -1.49
C ILE A 403 -17.72 2.94 -2.02
N ILE A 404 -17.30 1.68 -1.91
CA ILE A 404 -15.98 1.21 -2.35
C ILE A 404 -16.06 0.24 -3.54
N GLY A 405 -17.27 -0.18 -3.90
CA GLY A 405 -17.60 -0.98 -5.06
C GLY A 405 -19.09 -0.84 -5.38
N THR A 406 -19.44 -1.15 -6.62
CA THR A 406 -20.82 -1.19 -7.12
C THR A 406 -21.08 -2.57 -7.74
N PRO A 407 -22.33 -3.08 -7.73
CA PRO A 407 -23.52 -2.48 -7.12
C PRO A 407 -23.47 -2.48 -5.58
N THR A 408 -24.21 -1.55 -4.95
CA THR A 408 -24.44 -1.56 -3.51
C THR A 408 -25.83 -1.03 -3.21
N PHE A 409 -26.59 -1.78 -2.41
CA PHE A 409 -27.91 -1.40 -1.92
C PHE A 409 -27.85 -1.02 -0.45
N PHE A 410 -28.61 -0.02 -0.06
CA PHE A 410 -29.00 0.23 1.32
C PHE A 410 -30.51 0.16 1.45
N THR A 411 -30.99 -0.52 2.47
CA THR A 411 -32.37 -0.37 2.94
C THR A 411 -32.36 0.63 4.08
N ILE A 412 -33.27 1.59 4.05
CA ILE A 412 -33.36 2.68 5.03
C ILE A 412 -34.82 2.80 5.47
N ASP A 413 -35.09 2.91 6.77
CA ASP A 413 -36.44 3.06 7.30
C ASP A 413 -36.98 4.52 7.21
N GLU A 414 -38.25 4.70 7.55
CA GLU A 414 -38.92 5.99 7.62
C GLU A 414 -38.29 7.01 8.59
N LYS A 415 -37.46 6.57 9.54
CA LYS A 415 -36.71 7.44 10.46
C LYS A 415 -35.34 7.81 9.91
N GLY A 416 -35.04 7.41 8.68
CA GLY A 416 -33.74 7.61 8.04
C GLY A 416 -32.66 6.72 8.64
N LYS A 417 -33.01 5.57 9.25
CA LYS A 417 -32.04 4.62 9.79
C LYS A 417 -31.75 3.53 8.78
N ILE A 418 -30.46 3.24 8.56
CA ILE A 418 -30.01 2.12 7.74
C ILE A 418 -30.49 0.82 8.39
N THR A 419 -31.22 0.00 7.66
CA THR A 419 -31.69 -1.33 8.09
C THR A 419 -30.89 -2.47 7.46
N GLY A 420 -30.10 -2.17 6.43
CA GLY A 420 -29.23 -3.15 5.78
C GLY A 420 -28.37 -2.55 4.67
N LYS A 421 -27.29 -3.25 4.33
CA LYS A 421 -26.37 -2.96 3.22
C LYS A 421 -26.09 -4.26 2.47
N TYR A 422 -26.24 -4.28 1.16
CA TYR A 422 -26.26 -5.50 0.36
C TYR A 422 -25.56 -5.32 -0.99
N ALA A 423 -25.09 -6.42 -1.58
CA ALA A 423 -24.53 -6.41 -2.94
C ALA A 423 -25.60 -6.69 -3.99
N ALA A 424 -26.67 -7.41 -3.63
CA ALA A 424 -27.75 -7.76 -4.54
C ALA A 424 -29.14 -7.43 -3.98
N LEU A 425 -30.10 -7.15 -4.88
CA LEU A 425 -31.49 -6.85 -4.53
C LEU A 425 -32.15 -8.00 -3.75
N THR A 426 -31.84 -9.24 -4.09
CA THR A 426 -32.41 -10.44 -3.45
C THR A 426 -32.02 -10.56 -1.99
N GLU A 427 -30.82 -10.09 -1.62
CA GLU A 427 -30.31 -10.13 -0.24
C GLU A 427 -31.04 -9.15 0.69
N THR A 428 -31.69 -8.13 0.13
CA THR A 428 -32.45 -7.12 0.90
C THR A 428 -33.66 -7.72 1.63
N GLY A 429 -34.12 -8.91 1.21
CA GLY A 429 -35.36 -9.51 1.70
C GLY A 429 -36.63 -8.81 1.21
N ILE A 430 -36.53 -7.73 0.43
CA ILE A 430 -37.68 -7.01 -0.12
C ILE A 430 -38.43 -7.90 -1.10
N LEU A 431 -37.80 -8.85 -1.78
CA LEU A 431 -38.51 -9.74 -2.71
C LEU A 431 -39.16 -10.95 -2.01
N SER A 432 -38.84 -11.21 -0.74
CA SER A 432 -39.34 -12.37 0.00
C SER A 432 -40.80 -12.18 0.45
N ASN A 433 -41.69 -13.11 0.15
CA ASN A 433 -43.06 -13.08 0.68
C ASN A 433 -43.10 -13.52 2.15
N ASN A 434 -43.98 -12.93 2.96
CA ASN A 434 -44.24 -13.31 4.36
C ASN A 434 -44.87 -14.71 4.55
N PHE A 435 -44.76 -15.60 3.55
CA PHE A 435 -45.05 -17.02 3.77
C PHE A 435 -43.78 -17.68 4.28
N THR A 436 -43.59 -17.55 5.59
CA THR A 436 -42.73 -18.42 6.37
C THR A 436 -43.12 -19.86 6.05
N LEU A 437 -42.24 -20.59 5.36
CA LEU A 437 -42.23 -22.03 5.53
C LEU A 437 -41.78 -22.26 6.97
N GLU A 438 -42.74 -22.56 7.84
CA GLU A 438 -42.44 -23.24 9.10
C GLU A 438 -41.59 -24.47 8.74
N LYS A 439 -40.31 -24.43 9.11
CA LYS A 439 -39.46 -25.63 9.11
C LYS A 439 -40.08 -26.60 10.10
N LYS A 440 -40.66 -27.70 9.59
CA LYS A 440 -40.82 -28.95 10.35
C LYS A 440 -39.46 -29.62 10.52
#